data_AF-A0AAD2EBT8-F1
#
_entry.id   AF-A0AAD2EBT8-F1
#
_cell.length_a   1.000
_cell.length_b   1.000
_cell.length_c   1.000
_cell.angle_alpha   90.00
_cell.angle_beta   90.00
_cell.angle_gamma   90.00
#
_symmetry.space_group_name_H-M   'P 1'
#
loop_
_entity.id
_entity.type
_entity.pdbx_description
1 polymer ?
#
loop_
_entity_poly.entity_id
_entity_poly.type
_entity_poly.pdbx_seq_one_letter_code
_entity_poly.pdbx_strand_id
1 'polypeptide(L)'
;MVEANWFSSGHVPTLANYLENAVTTSGSYMALVHIFFLLGEGISLGNVKLMEKPYPKIFSRSGKILRLWDDLGTSKEEQDRGDNASSIPLIIDDPIYRIFPI
;
A
#
# COMPACT_ATOMS: atom_id res chain seq x y z
N MET A 1 0.83 -11.29 -3.60
CA MET A 1 0.09 -12.54 -3.27
C MET A 1 -0.82 -12.41 -2.06
N VAL A 2 -0.54 -11.54 -1.08
CA VAL A 2 -1.40 -11.40 0.12
C VAL A 2 -2.84 -11.01 -0.22
N GLU A 3 -3.06 -9.98 -1.05
CA GLU A 3 -4.41 -9.57 -1.48
C GLU A 3 -5.15 -10.68 -2.25
N ALA A 4 -4.48 -11.41 -3.14
CA ALA A 4 -5.08 -12.54 -3.84
C ALA A 4 -5.52 -13.67 -2.87
N ASN A 5 -4.75 -13.89 -1.79
CA ASN A 5 -5.14 -14.83 -0.74
C ASN A 5 -6.34 -14.32 0.06
N TRP A 6 -6.39 -13.02 0.38
CA TRP A 6 -7.55 -12.42 1.03
C TRP A 6 -8.82 -12.56 0.18
N PHE A 7 -8.72 -12.21 -1.10
CA PHE A 7 -9.80 -12.36 -2.07
C PHE A 7 -10.30 -13.80 -2.18
N SER A 8 -9.40 -14.77 -2.39
CA SER A 8 -9.79 -16.18 -2.56
C SER A 8 -10.33 -16.86 -1.29
N SER A 9 -9.96 -16.37 -0.10
CA SER A 9 -10.43 -16.90 1.18
C SER A 9 -11.63 -16.16 1.76
N GLY A 10 -12.06 -15.05 1.14
CA GLY A 10 -13.07 -14.15 1.69
C GLY A 10 -12.62 -13.43 2.97
N HIS A 11 -11.32 -13.40 3.26
CA HIS A 11 -10.78 -12.71 4.44
C HIS A 11 -10.80 -11.20 4.22
N VAL A 12 -11.41 -10.46 5.15
CA VAL A 12 -11.38 -9.00 5.17
C VAL A 12 -10.28 -8.56 6.15
N PRO A 13 -9.21 -7.88 5.67
CA PRO A 13 -8.14 -7.40 6.54
C PRO A 13 -8.60 -6.19 7.36
N THR A 14 -7.88 -5.85 8.43
CA THR A 14 -8.02 -4.53 9.06
C THR A 14 -7.42 -3.45 8.14
N LEU A 15 -7.87 -2.20 8.26
CA LEU A 15 -7.31 -1.07 7.50
C LEU A 15 -5.78 -0.96 7.69
N ALA A 16 -5.29 -1.17 8.92
CA ALA A 16 -3.87 -1.14 9.22
C ALA A 16 -3.09 -2.23 8.47
N ASN A 17 -3.57 -3.48 8.49
CA ASN A 17 -2.92 -4.60 7.80
C ASN A 17 -3.00 -4.44 6.28
N TYR A 18 -4.12 -3.94 5.77
CA TYR A 18 -4.29 -3.60 4.35
C TYR A 18 -3.25 -2.57 3.92
N LEU A 19 -3.17 -1.42 4.61
CA LEU A 19 -2.23 -0.34 4.26
C LEU A 19 -0.75 -0.73 4.43
N GLU A 20 -0.44 -1.66 5.33
CA GLU A 20 0.92 -2.20 5.46
C GLU A 20 1.30 -3.07 4.26
N ASN A 21 0.41 -3.97 3.84
CA ASN A 21 0.61 -4.81 2.67
C ASN A 21 0.62 -4.00 1.36
N ALA A 22 -0.28 -3.00 1.28
CA ALA A 22 -0.55 -2.23 0.08
C ALA A 22 0.66 -1.48 -0.50
N VAL A 23 1.63 -1.10 0.34
CA VAL A 23 2.88 -0.47 -0.11
C VAL A 23 3.69 -1.45 -0.97
N THR A 24 3.69 -2.72 -0.60
CA THR A 24 4.42 -3.76 -1.32
C THR A 24 3.67 -4.17 -2.58
N THR A 25 2.36 -4.41 -2.49
CA THR A 25 1.54 -4.88 -3.62
C THR A 25 1.31 -3.82 -4.68
N SER A 26 1.28 -2.53 -4.32
CA SER A 26 1.26 -1.42 -5.30
C SER A 26 2.58 -1.26 -6.07
N GLY A 27 3.63 -2.00 -5.72
CA GLY A 27 4.95 -1.86 -6.34
C GLY A 27 5.72 -0.60 -5.93
N SER A 28 5.24 0.15 -4.93
CA SER A 28 5.84 1.42 -4.51
C SER A 28 7.30 1.29 -4.09
N TYR A 29 7.64 0.25 -3.31
CA TYR A 29 9.03 0.01 -2.91
C TYR A 29 9.93 -0.23 -4.13
N MET A 30 9.47 -1.06 -5.08
CA MET A 30 10.22 -1.37 -6.29
C MET A 30 10.47 -0.10 -7.11
N ALA A 31 9.42 0.69 -7.36
CA ALA A 31 9.53 1.93 -8.13
C ALA A 31 10.50 2.93 -7.49
N LEU A 32 10.42 3.12 -6.16
CA LEU A 32 11.27 4.09 -5.46
C LEU A 32 12.74 3.65 -5.39
N VAL A 33 13.01 2.35 -5.25
CA VAL A 33 14.39 1.82 -5.35
C VAL A 33 14.95 2.07 -6.74
N HIS A 34 14.19 1.81 -7.81
CA HIS A 34 14.66 2.07 -9.18
C HIS A 34 14.90 3.56 -9.43
N ILE A 35 13.97 4.43 -9.02
CA ILE A 35 14.13 5.89 -9.16
C ILE A 35 15.39 6.37 -8.43
N PHE A 36 15.65 5.89 -7.22
CA PHE A 36 16.84 6.28 -6.46
C PHE A 36 18.15 6.04 -7.24
N PHE A 37 18.29 4.89 -7.90
CA PHE A 37 19.49 4.62 -8.72
C PHE A 37 19.49 5.36 -10.07
N LEU A 38 18.30 5.63 -10.65
CA LEU A 38 18.18 6.42 -11.88
C LEU A 38 18.53 7.90 -11.68
N LEU A 39 18.41 8.43 -10.46
CA LEU A 39 18.78 9.81 -10.12
C LEU A 39 20.30 10.06 -10.12
N GLY A 40 21.12 9.03 -10.34
CA GLY A 40 22.56 9.19 -10.58
C GLY A 40 23.44 9.20 -9.33
N GLU A 41 22.88 8.88 -8.16
CA GLU A 41 23.65 8.72 -6.90
C GLU A 41 24.63 7.52 -6.92
N GLY A 42 24.60 6.72 -7.98
CA GLY A 42 25.55 5.64 -8.24
C GLY A 42 25.36 4.38 -7.39
N ILE A 43 26.01 3.30 -7.83
CA ILE A 43 25.99 1.99 -7.16
C ILE A 43 27.17 1.90 -6.19
N SER A 44 27.01 2.52 -5.03
CA SER A 44 27.96 2.36 -3.91
C SER A 44 27.45 1.31 -2.92
N LEU A 45 28.35 0.68 -2.15
CA LEU A 45 27.96 -0.28 -1.11
C LEU A 45 27.01 0.34 -0.07
N GLY A 46 27.21 1.63 0.26
CA GLY A 46 26.34 2.35 1.19
C GLY A 46 24.93 2.56 0.62
N ASN A 47 24.85 2.94 -0.65
CA ASN A 47 23.59 3.15 -1.36
C ASN A 47 22.80 1.85 -1.55
N VAL A 48 23.48 0.75 -1.90
CA VAL A 48 22.86 -0.57 -2.01
C VAL A 48 22.30 -1.00 -0.64
N LYS A 49 23.09 -0.87 0.43
CA LYS A 49 22.62 -1.17 1.80
C LYS A 49 21.45 -0.29 2.24
N LEU A 50 21.42 0.99 1.85
CA LEU A 50 20.29 1.89 2.15
C LEU A 50 19.01 1.44 1.44
N MET A 51 19.12 0.80 0.27
CA MET A 51 18.01 0.28 -0.51
C MET A 51 17.65 -1.18 -0.18
N GLU A 52 18.29 -1.79 0.82
CA GLU A 52 17.89 -3.09 1.37
C GLU A 52 16.76 -2.94 2.40
N LYS A 53 16.08 -4.06 2.70
CA LYS A 53 15.07 -4.06 3.77
C LYS A 53 15.75 -3.97 5.15
N PRO A 54 15.18 -3.20 6.10
CA PRO A 54 13.96 -2.41 5.98
C PRO A 54 14.17 -1.13 5.17
N TYR A 55 13.25 -0.87 4.23
CA TYR A 55 13.33 0.32 3.37
C TYR A 55 13.19 1.62 4.17
N PRO A 56 13.70 2.75 3.63
CA PRO A 56 13.50 4.07 4.23
C PRO A 56 12.02 4.34 4.54
N LYS A 57 11.73 4.92 5.73
CA LYS A 57 10.35 5.21 6.17
C LYS A 57 9.57 6.05 5.16
N ILE A 58 10.26 6.94 4.44
CA ILE A 58 9.65 7.75 3.39
C ILE A 58 9.01 6.89 2.29
N PHE A 59 9.59 5.74 1.93
CA PHE A 59 8.99 4.84 0.94
C PHE A 59 7.67 4.27 1.43
N SER A 60 7.61 3.87 2.69
CA SER A 60 6.36 3.37 3.29
C SER A 60 5.27 4.44 3.33
N ARG A 61 5.62 5.69 3.61
CA ARG A 61 4.69 6.82 3.64
C ARG A 61 4.20 7.16 2.24
N SER A 62 5.11 7.27 1.27
CA SER A 62 4.79 7.54 -0.13
C SER A 62 3.89 6.46 -0.72
N GLY A 63 4.18 5.18 -0.45
CA GLY A 63 3.33 4.10 -0.96
C GLY A 63 1.94 4.04 -0.30
N LYS A 64 1.82 4.43 0.98
CA LYS A 64 0.50 4.57 1.62
C LYS A 64 -0.32 5.69 1.00
N ILE A 65 0.31 6.83 0.72
CA ILE A 65 -0.35 7.95 0.02
C ILE A 65 -0.80 7.53 -1.38
N LEU A 66 0.09 6.85 -2.13
CA LEU A 66 -0.25 6.33 -3.46
C LEU A 66 -1.45 5.39 -3.39
N ARG A 67 -1.43 4.41 -2.47
CA ARG A 67 -2.53 3.47 -2.28
C ARG A 67 -3.85 4.18 -1.96
N LEU A 68 -3.84 5.10 -1.00
CA LEU A 68 -5.06 5.83 -0.62
C LEU A 68 -5.63 6.64 -1.79
N TRP A 69 -4.76 7.23 -2.62
CA TRP A 69 -5.19 7.99 -3.79
C TRP A 69 -5.73 7.10 -4.91
N ASP A 70 -5.08 5.96 -5.15
CA ASP A 70 -5.52 4.93 -6.11
C ASP A 70 -6.91 4.39 -5.74
N ASP A 71 -7.08 3.96 -4.49
CA ASP A 71 -8.35 3.43 -3.98
C ASP A 71 -9.46 4.49 -4.02
N LEU A 72 -9.15 5.76 -3.74
CA LEU A 72 -10.13 6.85 -3.86
C LEU A 72 -10.67 6.97 -5.30
N GLY A 73 -9.83 6.72 -6.30
CA GLY A 73 -10.20 6.78 -7.72
C GLY A 73 -10.90 5.53 -8.24
N THR A 74 -10.71 4.37 -7.61
CA THR A 74 -11.07 3.06 -8.17
C THR A 74 -12.06 2.25 -7.34
N SER A 75 -12.24 2.57 -6.05
CA SER A 75 -12.96 1.73 -5.08
C SER A 75 -14.38 1.33 -5.52
N LYS A 76 -15.09 2.22 -6.22
CA LYS A 76 -16.44 1.90 -6.72
C LYS A 76 -16.42 0.80 -7.78
N GLU A 77 -15.52 0.91 -8.75
CA GLU A 77 -15.38 -0.07 -9.83
C GLU A 77 -14.83 -1.41 -9.31
N GLU A 78 -13.98 -1.37 -8.30
CA GLU A 78 -13.48 -2.55 -7.58
C GLU A 78 -14.61 -3.30 -6.89
N GLN A 79 -15.48 -2.58 -6.15
CA GLN A 79 -16.65 -3.14 -5.49
C GLN A 79 -17.64 -3.75 -6.50
N ASP A 80 -17.88 -3.10 -7.63
CA ASP A 80 -18.75 -3.63 -8.70
C ASP A 80 -18.22 -4.95 -9.30
N ARG A 81 -16.91 -5.18 -9.24
CA ARG A 81 -16.26 -6.44 -9.64
C ARG A 81 -16.20 -7.50 -8.53
N GLY A 82 -16.64 -7.15 -7.33
CA GLY A 82 -16.62 -8.01 -6.14
C GLY A 82 -15.28 -8.03 -5.40
N ASP A 83 -14.38 -7.09 -5.67
CA ASP A 83 -13.18 -6.90 -4.86
C ASP A 83 -13.51 -6.07 -3.62
N ASN A 84 -13.35 -6.68 -2.46
CA ASN A 84 -13.66 -6.07 -1.17
C ASN A 84 -12.42 -5.48 -0.49
N ALA A 85 -11.22 -5.68 -1.04
CA ALA A 85 -9.98 -5.20 -0.46
C ALA A 85 -9.63 -3.81 -1.01
N SER A 86 -10.27 -2.76 -0.45
CA SER A 86 -10.03 -1.36 -0.79
C SER A 86 -10.07 -0.51 0.49
N SER A 87 -9.28 0.56 0.58
CA SER A 87 -9.20 1.35 1.82
C SER A 87 -10.51 2.07 2.18
N ILE A 88 -11.32 2.49 1.20
CA ILE A 88 -12.59 3.19 1.44
C ILE A 88 -13.58 2.35 2.29
N PRO A 89 -13.98 1.13 1.88
CA PRO A 89 -14.87 0.30 2.70
C PRO A 89 -14.23 -0.08 4.04
N LEU A 90 -12.92 -0.35 4.06
CA LEU A 90 -12.22 -0.69 5.30
C LEU A 90 -12.19 0.46 6.32
N ILE A 91 -12.12 1.72 5.86
CA ILE A 91 -12.22 2.90 6.75
C ILE A 91 -13.63 3.00 7.35
N ILE A 92 -14.68 2.80 6.55
CA ILE A 92 -16.07 2.88 7.00
C ILE A 92 -16.36 1.81 8.06
N ASP A 93 -15.79 0.63 7.88
CA ASP A 93 -15.92 -0.49 8.83
C ASP A 93 -14.96 -0.41 10.02
N ASP A 94 -13.98 0.50 10.00
CA ASP A 94 -13.04 0.67 11.10
C ASP A 94 -13.78 1.17 12.36
N PRO A 95 -13.60 0.51 13.52
CA PRO A 95 -14.25 0.91 14.76
C PRO A 95 -14.00 2.37 15.16
N ILE A 96 -12.84 2.92 14.81
CA ILE A 96 -12.48 4.31 15.14
C ILE A 96 -13.35 5.29 14.35
N TYR A 97 -13.57 5.03 13.06
CA TYR A 97 -14.39 5.90 12.20
C TYR A 97 -15.85 5.93 12.67
N ARG A 98 -16.37 4.81 13.16
CA ARG A 98 -17.74 4.73 13.71
C ARG A 98 -17.94 5.56 14.98
N ILE A 99 -16.87 5.86 15.73
CA ILE A 99 -16.93 6.66 16.96
C ILE A 99 -16.76 8.16 16.65
N PHE A 100 -15.96 8.49 15.62
CA PHE A 100 -15.67 9.87 15.23
C PHE A 100 -15.84 10.07 13.70
N PRO A 101 -17.08 10.17 13.20
CA PRO A 101 -17.32 10.51 11.79
C PRO A 101 -16.86 11.95 11.53
N ILE A 102 -16.16 12.15 10.42
CA ILE A 102 -15.67 13.47 9.95
C ILE A 102 -16.79 14.18 9.19
#